data_AF-A0A2K3V0N5-F1
#
_entry.id   AF-A0A2K3V0N5-F1
#
_cell.length_a   1.000
_cell.length_b   1.000
_cell.length_c   1.000
_cell.angle_alpha   90.00
_cell.angle_beta   90.00
_cell.angle_gamma   90.00
#
_symmetry.space_group_name_H-M   'P 1'
#
loop_
_entity.id
_entity.type
_entity.pdbx_description
1 polymer ?
#
loop_
_entity_poly.entity_id
_entity_poly.type
_entity_poly.pdbx_seq_one_letter_code
_entity_poly.pdbx_strand_id
1 'polypeptide(L)'
;MSLPLPVTDHRRLEEALELGDEAALEVYADLPPDRRAGAAGLALQHGRPRLAADWAEHEPLTRAAALLRLGRAAQALEGLHTEPDTARPALLQARAQWQLKQGQLEQRHLTTTNSLDAASLDAAQHARTLARREGDAAALVAAATLIGEQLLSQPYAALRALAEGLKVTEMAAQPSDAHLLAVLAHAQLRLGGPKGQRTAAKALERSLPRSPARVMALLALHRLEEAGAEASAGQLAEVWLRPFRTATSTAAEP
;
A
#
# COMPACT_ATOMS: atom_id res chain seq x y z
N MET A 1 -9.71 -14.77 -20.52
CA MET A 1 -9.65 -13.31 -20.71
C MET A 1 -11.00 -12.76 -20.30
N SER A 2 -11.09 -12.14 -19.12
CA SER A 2 -12.34 -11.55 -18.64
C SER A 2 -12.58 -10.21 -19.34
N LEU A 3 -13.80 -9.98 -19.83
CA LEU A 3 -14.18 -8.72 -20.44
C LEU A 3 -14.38 -7.67 -19.34
N PRO A 4 -13.99 -6.39 -19.57
CA PRO A 4 -14.28 -5.32 -18.64
C PRO A 4 -15.79 -5.12 -18.47
N LEU A 5 -16.21 -4.68 -17.28
CA LEU A 5 -17.58 -4.27 -16.96
C LEU A 5 -18.13 -3.32 -18.05
N PRO A 6 -19.38 -3.50 -18.52
CA PRO A 6 -20.06 -2.49 -19.31
C PRO A 6 -20.03 -1.14 -18.58
N VAL A 7 -19.83 -0.03 -19.30
CA VAL A 7 -19.65 1.31 -18.70
C VAL A 7 -20.78 1.69 -17.72
N THR A 8 -22.01 1.25 -17.99
CA THR A 8 -23.17 1.46 -17.11
C THR A 8 -23.07 0.71 -15.79
N ASP A 9 -22.63 -0.54 -15.83
CA ASP A 9 -22.51 -1.42 -14.65
C ASP A 9 -21.31 -0.99 -13.80
N HIS A 10 -20.22 -0.58 -14.46
CA HIS A 10 -19.05 0.01 -13.81
C HIS A 10 -19.43 1.27 -13.00
N ARG A 11 -20.07 2.25 -13.65
CA ARG A 11 -20.48 3.50 -12.99
C ARG A 11 -21.46 3.26 -11.84
N ARG A 12 -22.42 2.36 -12.03
CA ARG A 12 -23.38 1.99 -10.97
C ARG A 12 -22.67 1.42 -9.75
N LEU A 13 -21.66 0.56 -9.96
CA LEU A 13 -20.88 -0.02 -8.87
C LEU A 13 -19.97 1.01 -8.20
N GLU A 14 -19.35 1.93 -8.95
CA GLU A 14 -18.56 3.06 -8.39
C GLU A 14 -19.41 3.92 -7.46
N GLU A 15 -20.59 4.34 -7.92
CA GLU A 15 -21.53 5.15 -7.12
C GLU A 15 -21.94 4.41 -5.83
N ALA A 16 -22.21 3.11 -5.93
CA ALA A 16 -22.56 2.30 -4.78
C ALA A 16 -21.39 2.14 -3.77
N LEU A 17 -20.16 1.98 -4.24
CA LEU A 17 -18.96 1.89 -3.39
C LEU A 17 -18.70 3.19 -2.60
N GLU A 18 -19.06 4.34 -3.18
CA GLU A 18 -19.02 5.62 -2.46
C GLU A 18 -20.10 5.74 -1.40
N LEU A 19 -21.32 5.25 -1.68
CA LEU A 19 -22.43 5.24 -0.72
C LEU A 19 -22.17 4.33 0.49
N GLY A 20 -21.56 3.17 0.28
CA GLY A 20 -21.24 2.25 1.38
C GLY A 20 -21.25 0.77 1.00
N ASP A 21 -20.85 -0.07 1.94
CA ASP A 21 -20.71 -1.51 1.70
C ASP A 21 -22.07 -2.16 1.39
N GLU A 22 -23.15 -1.73 2.03
CA GLU A 22 -24.51 -2.27 1.80
C GLU A 22 -25.00 -2.00 0.38
N ALA A 23 -24.90 -0.75 -0.09
CA ALA A 23 -25.27 -0.38 -1.46
C ALA A 23 -24.42 -1.13 -2.49
N ALA A 24 -23.11 -1.25 -2.22
CA ALA A 24 -22.20 -1.97 -3.11
C ALA A 24 -22.53 -3.48 -3.19
N LEU A 25 -22.93 -4.10 -2.08
CA LEU A 25 -23.37 -5.49 -2.04
C LEU A 25 -24.66 -5.73 -2.84
N GLU A 26 -25.63 -4.82 -2.72
CA GLU A 26 -26.89 -4.89 -3.49
C GLU A 26 -26.59 -4.84 -5.00
N VAL A 27 -25.82 -3.85 -5.44
CA VAL A 27 -25.44 -3.72 -6.86
C VAL A 27 -24.63 -4.94 -7.32
N TYR A 28 -23.69 -5.43 -6.52
CA TYR A 28 -22.89 -6.60 -6.89
C TYR A 28 -23.71 -7.88 -7.00
N ALA A 29 -24.71 -8.07 -6.12
CA ALA A 29 -25.61 -9.21 -6.17
C ALA A 29 -26.43 -9.25 -7.46
N ASP A 30 -26.84 -8.08 -7.96
CA ASP A 30 -27.57 -7.92 -9.23
C ASP A 30 -26.70 -8.18 -10.47
N LEU A 31 -25.36 -8.13 -10.35
CA LEU A 31 -24.48 -8.34 -11.49
C LEU A 31 -24.45 -9.83 -11.91
N PRO A 32 -24.65 -10.14 -13.20
CA PRO A 32 -24.39 -11.46 -13.77
C PRO A 32 -22.95 -11.93 -13.48
N PRO A 33 -22.70 -13.24 -13.24
CA PRO A 33 -21.36 -13.74 -12.88
C PRO A 33 -20.24 -13.34 -13.85
N ASP A 34 -20.52 -13.35 -15.16
CA ASP A 34 -19.60 -12.96 -16.23
C ASP A 34 -19.24 -11.46 -16.20
N ARG A 35 -20.06 -10.64 -15.53
CA ARG A 35 -19.85 -9.20 -15.37
C ARG A 35 -19.19 -8.83 -14.04
N ARG A 36 -18.94 -9.78 -13.14
CA ARG A 36 -18.29 -9.48 -11.84
C ARG A 36 -16.78 -9.27 -11.96
N ALA A 37 -16.19 -9.55 -13.12
CA ALA A 37 -14.77 -9.35 -13.35
C ALA A 37 -14.33 -7.90 -13.10
N GLY A 38 -13.27 -7.70 -12.33
CA GLY A 38 -12.74 -6.38 -12.00
C GLY A 38 -13.51 -5.61 -10.91
N ALA A 39 -14.65 -6.11 -10.43
CA ALA A 39 -15.37 -5.51 -9.31
C ALA A 39 -14.51 -5.48 -8.03
N ALA A 40 -13.71 -6.53 -7.79
CA ALA A 40 -12.80 -6.58 -6.67
C ALA A 40 -11.70 -5.51 -6.75
N GLY A 41 -11.12 -5.32 -7.94
CA GLY A 41 -10.12 -4.28 -8.19
C GLY A 41 -10.71 -2.89 -7.96
N LEU A 42 -11.94 -2.65 -8.42
CA LEU A 42 -12.65 -1.40 -8.21
C LEU A 42 -12.93 -1.16 -6.72
N ALA A 43 -13.48 -2.15 -6.02
CA ALA A 43 -13.70 -2.07 -4.58
C ALA A 43 -12.40 -1.71 -3.83
N LEU A 44 -11.28 -2.31 -4.22
CA LEU A 44 -9.97 -2.00 -3.64
C LEU A 44 -9.55 -0.56 -3.94
N GLN A 45 -9.74 -0.04 -5.14
CA GLN A 45 -9.43 1.34 -5.49
C GLN A 45 -10.25 2.35 -4.69
N HIS A 46 -11.53 2.04 -4.41
CA HIS A 46 -12.40 2.85 -3.56
C HIS A 46 -12.15 2.68 -2.05
N GLY A 47 -11.14 1.91 -1.64
CA GLY A 47 -10.81 1.72 -0.23
C GLY A 47 -11.78 0.79 0.50
N ARG A 48 -12.35 -0.20 -0.19
CA ARG A 48 -13.21 -1.25 0.36
C ARG A 48 -12.51 -2.61 0.36
N PRO A 49 -11.45 -2.82 1.17
CA PRO A 49 -10.65 -4.03 1.09
C PRO A 49 -11.39 -5.30 1.52
N ARG A 50 -12.41 -5.24 2.40
CA ARG A 50 -13.25 -6.42 2.69
C ARG A 50 -14.00 -6.92 1.46
N LEU A 51 -14.78 -6.04 0.83
CA LEU A 51 -15.48 -6.34 -0.42
C LEU A 51 -14.52 -6.84 -1.50
N ALA A 52 -13.37 -6.18 -1.65
CA ALA A 52 -12.35 -6.61 -2.61
C ALA A 52 -11.82 -8.03 -2.32
N ALA A 53 -11.58 -8.37 -1.06
CA ALA A 53 -11.11 -9.71 -0.68
C ALA A 53 -12.18 -10.78 -0.91
N ASP A 54 -13.45 -10.45 -0.65
CA ASP A 54 -14.58 -11.36 -0.80
C ASP A 54 -14.94 -11.58 -2.28
N TRP A 55 -14.82 -10.54 -3.12
CA TRP A 55 -15.17 -10.61 -4.55
C TRP A 55 -14.03 -11.15 -5.43
N ALA A 56 -12.78 -11.16 -4.95
CA ALA A 56 -11.59 -11.60 -5.69
C ALA A 56 -11.40 -13.13 -5.72
N GLU A 57 -12.45 -13.90 -5.95
CA GLU A 57 -12.40 -15.37 -5.92
C GLU A 57 -11.37 -15.94 -6.91
N HIS A 58 -11.28 -15.36 -8.11
CA HIS A 58 -10.37 -15.79 -9.18
C HIS A 58 -9.26 -14.77 -9.49
N GLU A 59 -9.04 -13.80 -8.59
CA GLU A 59 -8.04 -12.75 -8.74
C GLU A 59 -7.05 -12.78 -7.56
N PRO A 60 -6.11 -13.75 -7.53
CA PRO A 60 -5.27 -14.00 -6.36
C PRO A 60 -4.45 -12.78 -5.92
N LEU A 61 -3.95 -11.98 -6.87
CA LEU A 61 -3.19 -10.76 -6.56
C LEU A 61 -4.08 -9.66 -5.97
N THR A 62 -5.29 -9.46 -6.50
CA THR A 62 -6.27 -8.50 -5.97
C THR A 62 -6.67 -8.91 -4.54
N ARG A 63 -6.96 -10.20 -4.35
CA ARG A 63 -7.30 -10.76 -3.03
C ARG A 63 -6.18 -10.57 -2.04
N ALA A 64 -4.94 -10.90 -2.40
CA ALA A 64 -3.79 -10.73 -1.54
C ALA A 64 -3.54 -9.25 -1.18
N ALA A 65 -3.63 -8.33 -2.14
CA ALA A 65 -3.50 -6.90 -1.89
C ALA A 65 -4.58 -6.37 -0.92
N ALA A 66 -5.82 -6.86 -1.06
CA ALA A 66 -6.92 -6.54 -0.16
C ALA A 66 -6.71 -7.11 1.26
N LEU A 67 -6.31 -8.38 1.38
CA LEU A 67 -5.98 -9.03 2.65
C LEU A 67 -4.82 -8.32 3.36
N LEU A 68 -3.82 -7.85 2.62
CA LEU A 68 -2.70 -7.08 3.17
C LEU A 68 -3.14 -5.74 3.74
N ARG A 69 -4.12 -5.04 3.13
CA ARG A 69 -4.72 -3.83 3.73
C ARG A 69 -5.41 -4.13 5.06
N LEU A 70 -6.07 -5.29 5.14
CA LEU A 70 -6.73 -5.79 6.35
C LEU A 70 -5.76 -6.38 7.39
N GLY A 71 -4.45 -6.39 7.15
CA GLY A 71 -3.46 -6.98 8.04
C GLY A 71 -3.48 -8.51 8.10
N ARG A 72 -4.19 -9.17 7.17
CA ARG A 72 -4.32 -10.63 7.08
C ARG A 72 -3.17 -11.25 6.28
N ALA A 73 -1.93 -10.91 6.65
CA ALA A 73 -0.74 -11.25 5.89
C ALA A 73 -0.51 -12.76 5.72
N ALA A 74 -0.85 -13.58 6.73
CA ALA A 74 -0.74 -15.04 6.63
C ALA A 74 -1.67 -15.61 5.54
N GLN A 75 -2.92 -15.16 5.49
CA GLN A 75 -3.88 -15.57 4.45
C GLN A 75 -3.45 -15.08 3.06
N ALA A 76 -2.83 -13.90 2.97
CA ALA A 76 -2.27 -13.42 1.72
C ALA A 76 -1.12 -14.32 1.23
N LEU A 77 -0.21 -14.74 2.11
CA LEU A 77 0.86 -15.68 1.75
C LEU A 77 0.33 -17.05 1.32
N GLU A 78 -0.66 -17.57 2.03
CA GLU A 78 -1.33 -18.82 1.66
C GLU A 78 -1.94 -18.70 0.26
N GLY A 79 -2.66 -17.61 -0.05
CA GLY A 79 -3.21 -17.40 -1.39
C GLY A 79 -2.16 -17.24 -2.50
N LEU A 80 -0.97 -16.72 -2.16
CA LEU A 80 0.11 -16.46 -3.13
C LEU A 80 1.06 -17.65 -3.33
N HIS A 81 0.96 -18.73 -2.56
CA HIS A 81 1.92 -19.85 -2.61
C HIS A 81 1.94 -20.62 -3.94
N THR A 82 0.85 -20.54 -4.71
CA THR A 82 0.66 -21.20 -6.01
C THR A 82 0.96 -20.28 -7.17
N GLU A 83 1.15 -18.99 -6.90
CA GLU A 83 1.46 -18.01 -7.94
C GLU A 83 2.91 -18.17 -8.41
N PRO A 84 3.18 -17.94 -9.70
CA PRO A 84 4.54 -18.00 -10.22
C PRO A 84 5.41 -16.91 -9.59
N ASP A 85 6.72 -17.18 -9.45
CA ASP A 85 7.71 -16.21 -8.96
C ASP A 85 7.98 -15.11 -9.99
N THR A 86 7.02 -14.19 -10.10
CA THR A 86 7.07 -12.99 -10.93
C THR A 86 6.99 -11.74 -10.05
N ALA A 87 7.28 -10.57 -10.62
CA ALA A 87 7.47 -9.34 -9.86
C ALA A 87 6.30 -8.99 -8.92
N ARG A 88 5.05 -9.10 -9.38
CA ARG A 88 3.86 -8.72 -8.61
C ARG A 88 3.55 -9.69 -7.45
N PRO A 89 3.47 -11.03 -7.66
CA PRO A 89 3.39 -11.98 -6.56
C PRO A 89 4.52 -11.82 -5.54
N ALA A 90 5.77 -11.75 -6.00
CA ALA A 90 6.94 -11.62 -5.13
C ALA A 90 6.88 -10.35 -4.26
N LEU A 91 6.41 -9.23 -4.83
CA LEU A 91 6.22 -7.99 -4.09
C LEU A 91 5.16 -8.11 -3.00
N LEU A 92 4.02 -8.75 -3.30
CA LEU A 92 2.95 -8.96 -2.31
C LEU A 92 3.40 -9.94 -1.22
N GLN A 93 4.17 -10.97 -1.57
CA GLN A 93 4.78 -11.89 -0.61
C GLN A 93 5.77 -11.17 0.31
N ALA A 94 6.66 -10.33 -0.25
CA ALA A 94 7.61 -9.54 0.54
C ALA A 94 6.89 -8.58 1.51
N ARG A 95 5.81 -7.93 1.06
CA ARG A 95 4.95 -7.09 1.91
C ARG A 95 4.33 -7.92 3.05
N ALA A 96 3.80 -9.10 2.75
CA ALA A 96 3.17 -9.97 3.73
C ALA A 96 4.16 -10.46 4.81
N GLN A 97 5.34 -10.92 4.39
CA GLN A 97 6.42 -11.34 5.29
C GLN A 97 6.82 -10.21 6.24
N TRP A 98 6.96 -9.00 5.70
CA TRP A 98 7.29 -7.84 6.50
C TRP A 98 6.19 -7.49 7.52
N GLN A 99 4.91 -7.54 7.14
CA GLN A 99 3.80 -7.33 8.08
C GLN A 99 3.76 -8.37 9.20
N LEU A 100 3.96 -9.66 8.88
CA LEU A 100 4.01 -10.72 9.90
C LEU A 100 5.12 -10.45 10.91
N LYS A 101 6.29 -10.00 10.45
CA LYS A 101 7.40 -9.64 11.33
C LYS A 101 7.05 -8.49 12.26
N GLN A 102 6.43 -7.43 11.72
CA GLN A 102 5.98 -6.30 12.53
C GLN A 102 4.97 -6.72 13.62
N GLY A 103 4.10 -7.70 13.32
CA GLY A 103 3.19 -8.30 14.31
C GLY A 103 3.93 -9.06 15.41
N GLN A 104 4.96 -9.84 15.06
CA GLN A 104 5.76 -10.59 16.03
C GLN A 104 6.57 -9.69 16.97
N LEU A 105 7.11 -8.57 16.47
CA LEU A 105 7.86 -7.62 17.29
C LEU A 105 6.99 -6.98 18.37
N GLU A 106 5.75 -6.65 18.03
CA GLU A 106 4.77 -6.09 18.97
C GLU A 106 4.41 -7.08 20.08
N GLN A 107 4.07 -8.33 19.73
CA GLN A 107 3.71 -9.36 20.72
C GLN A 107 4.81 -9.62 21.75
N ARG A 108 6.06 -9.38 21.38
CA ARG A 108 7.22 -9.59 22.26
C ARG A 108 7.51 -8.37 23.15
N HIS A 109 6.72 -7.29 23.07
CA HIS A 109 6.99 -6.00 23.72
C HIS A 109 8.43 -5.49 23.49
N LEU A 110 9.07 -5.98 22.42
CA LEU A 110 10.43 -5.60 22.08
C LEU A 110 10.33 -4.28 21.31
N THR A 111 10.50 -3.18 22.03
CA THR A 111 10.73 -1.84 21.45
C THR A 111 12.13 -1.73 20.84
N THR A 112 12.66 -2.81 20.26
CA THR A 112 13.99 -2.78 19.65
C THR A 112 13.93 -2.02 18.33
N THR A 113 14.00 -0.70 18.46
CA THR A 113 14.55 0.22 17.48
C THR A 113 15.84 -0.40 16.94
N ASN A 114 15.91 -0.66 15.63
CA ASN A 114 17.11 -0.94 14.83
C ASN A 114 17.37 -2.36 14.31
N SER A 115 16.53 -3.36 14.56
CA SER A 115 16.67 -4.62 13.81
C SER A 115 15.99 -4.49 12.45
N LEU A 116 16.75 -4.03 11.46
CA LEU A 116 16.40 -4.24 10.05
C LEU A 116 16.33 -5.76 9.83
N ASP A 117 15.15 -6.27 9.49
CA ASP A 117 15.00 -7.69 9.17
C ASP A 117 15.53 -7.94 7.76
N ALA A 118 16.77 -8.42 7.70
CA ALA A 118 17.50 -8.71 6.47
C ALA A 118 16.71 -9.63 5.54
N ALA A 119 15.95 -10.61 6.06
CA ALA A 119 15.18 -11.53 5.23
C ALA A 119 14.01 -10.81 4.53
N SER A 120 13.28 -9.95 5.26
CA SER A 120 12.18 -9.17 4.68
C SER A 120 12.66 -8.13 3.66
N LEU A 121 13.87 -7.61 3.85
CA LEU A 121 14.49 -6.69 2.92
C LEU A 121 15.00 -7.41 1.67
N ASP A 122 15.61 -8.58 1.84
CA ASP A 122 16.05 -9.43 0.72
C ASP A 122 14.88 -9.83 -0.18
N ALA A 123 13.73 -10.20 0.41
CA ALA A 123 12.50 -10.48 -0.36
C ALA A 123 12.03 -9.28 -1.19
N ALA A 124 12.08 -8.06 -0.64
CA ALA A 124 11.74 -6.84 -1.39
C ALA A 124 12.76 -6.52 -2.50
N GLN A 125 14.04 -6.82 -2.28
CA GLN A 125 15.10 -6.69 -3.29
C GLN A 125 14.97 -7.73 -4.41
N HIS A 126 14.55 -8.96 -4.09
CA HIS A 126 14.22 -9.99 -5.07
C HIS A 126 13.07 -9.55 -5.97
N ALA A 127 11.94 -9.11 -5.38
CA ALA A 127 10.80 -8.57 -6.13
C ALA A 127 11.20 -7.40 -7.04
N ARG A 128 12.07 -6.51 -6.57
CA ARG A 128 12.63 -5.42 -7.38
C ARG A 128 13.44 -5.95 -8.57
N THR A 129 14.25 -6.97 -8.36
CA THR A 129 15.09 -7.59 -9.40
C THR A 129 14.24 -8.24 -10.47
N LEU A 130 13.18 -8.96 -10.08
CA LEU A 130 12.16 -9.49 -10.99
C LEU A 130 11.49 -8.37 -11.78
N ALA A 131 11.03 -7.31 -11.12
CA ALA A 131 10.37 -6.17 -11.78
C ALA A 131 11.25 -5.52 -12.87
N ARG A 132 12.56 -5.38 -12.61
CA ARG A 132 13.51 -4.89 -13.63
C ARG A 132 13.65 -5.86 -14.80
N ARG A 133 13.75 -7.16 -14.55
CA ARG A 133 13.90 -8.19 -15.59
C ARG A 133 12.66 -8.30 -16.47
N GLU A 134 11.48 -8.19 -15.86
CA GLU A 134 10.18 -8.27 -16.53
C GLU A 134 9.77 -6.96 -17.21
N GLY A 135 10.42 -5.84 -16.88
CA GLY A 135 10.02 -4.52 -17.36
C GLY A 135 8.74 -3.98 -16.72
N ASP A 136 8.32 -4.53 -15.57
CA ASP A 136 7.12 -4.06 -14.86
C ASP A 136 7.45 -2.80 -14.05
N ALA A 137 7.24 -1.64 -14.67
CA ALA A 137 7.50 -0.33 -14.06
C ALA A 137 6.67 -0.11 -12.78
N ALA A 138 5.43 -0.60 -12.73
CA ALA A 138 4.56 -0.41 -11.56
C ALA A 138 5.05 -1.26 -10.37
N ALA A 139 5.39 -2.52 -10.62
CA ALA A 139 6.00 -3.39 -9.61
C ALA A 139 7.35 -2.85 -9.13
N LEU A 140 8.14 -2.26 -10.04
CA LEU A 140 9.43 -1.66 -9.71
C LEU A 140 9.28 -0.45 -8.77
N VAL A 141 8.34 0.45 -9.06
CA VAL A 141 8.02 1.60 -8.18
C VAL A 141 7.54 1.12 -6.82
N ALA A 142 6.67 0.10 -6.78
CA ALA A 142 6.12 -0.42 -5.54
C ALA A 142 7.16 -1.18 -4.70
N ALA A 143 8.08 -1.92 -5.33
CA ALA A 143 9.22 -2.56 -4.66
C ALA A 143 10.20 -1.53 -4.08
N ALA A 144 10.55 -0.49 -4.86
CA ALA A 144 11.37 0.62 -4.36
C ALA A 144 10.71 1.32 -3.16
N THR A 145 9.39 1.48 -3.20
CA THR A 145 8.60 2.05 -2.09
C THR A 145 8.65 1.17 -0.84
N LEU A 146 8.43 -0.14 -0.97
CA LEU A 146 8.51 -1.09 0.15
C LEU A 146 9.92 -1.11 0.77
N ILE A 147 10.98 -1.12 -0.05
CA ILE A 147 12.36 -1.05 0.45
C ILE A 147 12.60 0.26 1.22
N GLY A 148 12.16 1.40 0.67
CA GLY A 148 12.28 2.69 1.34
C GLY A 148 11.55 2.73 2.69
N GLU A 149 10.39 2.09 2.76
CA GLU A 149 9.59 1.97 3.98
C GLU A 149 10.30 1.14 5.06
N GLN A 150 10.87 -0.01 4.69
CA GLN A 150 11.67 -0.86 5.57
C GLN A 150 12.93 -0.16 6.09
N LEU A 151 13.47 0.79 5.31
CA LEU A 151 14.70 1.53 5.61
C LEU A 151 14.44 2.89 6.28
N LEU A 152 13.22 3.20 6.75
CA LEU A 152 12.91 4.53 7.31
C LEU A 152 13.79 4.91 8.51
N SER A 153 14.29 3.96 9.30
CA SER A 153 15.26 4.24 10.37
C SER A 153 16.64 4.68 9.87
N GLN A 154 16.93 4.45 8.59
CA GLN A 154 18.16 4.84 7.89
C GLN A 154 17.79 5.80 6.74
N PRO A 155 17.43 7.07 7.02
CA PRO A 155 16.77 7.95 6.06
C PRO A 155 17.53 8.13 4.75
N TYR A 156 18.86 8.21 4.77
CA TYR A 156 19.66 8.27 3.54
C TYR A 156 19.58 6.98 2.70
N ALA A 157 19.49 5.81 3.32
CA ALA A 157 19.29 4.54 2.62
C ALA A 157 17.88 4.46 2.03
N ALA A 158 16.86 4.88 2.78
CA ALA A 158 15.49 5.00 2.29
C ALA A 158 15.40 5.93 1.07
N LEU A 159 15.98 7.14 1.15
CA LEU A 159 15.99 8.09 0.03
C LEU A 159 16.65 7.52 -1.23
N ARG A 160 17.76 6.80 -1.08
CA ARG A 160 18.43 6.13 -2.20
C ARG A 160 17.56 5.06 -2.84
N ALA A 161 16.85 4.26 -2.03
CA ALA A 161 15.92 3.26 -2.56
C ALA A 161 14.75 3.91 -3.31
N LEU A 162 14.16 4.97 -2.75
CA LEU A 162 13.00 5.67 -3.32
C LEU A 162 13.34 6.45 -4.61
N ALA A 163 14.60 6.88 -4.77
CA ALA A 163 15.05 7.61 -5.96
C ALA A 163 14.84 6.80 -7.25
N GLU A 164 14.94 5.47 -7.20
CA GLU A 164 14.67 4.60 -8.34
C GLU A 164 13.20 4.69 -8.77
N GLY A 165 12.26 4.60 -7.82
CA GLY A 165 10.82 4.75 -8.12
C GLY A 165 10.50 6.11 -8.74
N LEU A 166 11.12 7.19 -8.21
CA LEU A 166 10.97 8.52 -8.79
C LEU A 166 11.49 8.56 -10.23
N LYS A 167 12.67 7.97 -10.49
CA LYS A 167 13.27 7.97 -11.82
C LYS A 167 12.43 7.20 -12.83
N VAL A 168 11.87 6.06 -12.44
CA VAL A 168 10.96 5.27 -13.28
C VAL A 168 9.73 6.09 -13.66
N THR A 169 9.08 6.77 -12.70
CA THR A 169 7.90 7.60 -12.99
C THR A 169 8.22 8.79 -13.89
N GLU A 170 9.39 9.41 -13.70
CA GLU A 170 9.89 10.51 -14.53
C GLU A 170 10.10 10.05 -15.99
N MET A 171 10.79 8.92 -16.18
CA MET A 171 11.06 8.36 -17.50
C MET A 171 9.79 7.94 -18.24
N ALA A 172 8.76 7.52 -17.50
CA ALA A 172 7.45 7.20 -18.06
C ALA A 172 6.57 8.43 -18.33
N ALA A 173 7.06 9.65 -18.04
CA ALA A 173 6.29 10.90 -18.06
C ALA A 173 4.98 10.82 -17.24
N GLN A 174 4.98 10.01 -16.18
CA GLN A 174 3.83 9.80 -15.31
C GLN A 174 3.99 10.62 -14.02
N PRO A 175 2.88 11.07 -13.42
CA PRO A 175 2.94 11.63 -12.08
C PRO A 175 3.49 10.58 -11.11
N SER A 176 4.48 10.96 -10.29
CA SER A 176 4.95 10.09 -9.21
C SER A 176 3.81 9.59 -8.33
N ASP A 177 3.85 8.29 -8.05
CA ASP A 177 2.88 7.57 -7.24
C ASP A 177 2.70 8.20 -5.83
N ALA A 178 1.46 8.24 -5.34
CA ALA A 178 1.13 8.90 -4.09
C ALA A 178 1.74 8.17 -2.87
N HIS A 179 1.81 6.84 -2.91
CA HIS A 179 2.40 6.05 -1.83
C HIS A 179 3.92 6.24 -1.79
N LEU A 180 4.58 6.22 -2.96
CA LEU A 180 5.99 6.58 -3.09
C LEU A 180 6.29 7.97 -2.47
N LEU A 181 5.47 8.98 -2.79
CA LEU A 181 5.64 10.32 -2.24
C LEU A 181 5.38 10.37 -0.72
N ALA A 182 4.41 9.62 -0.20
CA ALA A 182 4.15 9.57 1.23
C ALA A 182 5.35 8.97 2.00
N VAL A 183 5.91 7.86 1.53
CA VAL A 183 7.11 7.25 2.14
C VAL A 183 8.32 8.18 2.02
N LEU A 184 8.48 8.85 0.88
CA LEU A 184 9.52 9.87 0.67
C LEU A 184 9.42 11.03 1.66
N ALA A 185 8.20 11.52 1.94
CA ALA A 185 7.98 12.56 2.92
C ALA A 185 8.49 12.13 4.31
N HIS A 186 8.17 10.92 4.74
CA HIS A 186 8.61 10.36 6.01
C HIS A 186 10.13 10.16 6.11
N ALA A 187 10.80 9.79 5.02
CA ALA A 187 12.26 9.72 4.97
C ALA A 187 12.89 11.13 5.07
N GLN A 188 12.31 12.13 4.41
CA GLN A 188 12.78 13.51 4.43
C GLN A 188 12.55 14.20 5.79
N LEU A 189 11.41 13.97 6.44
CA LEU A 189 11.11 14.53 7.77
C LEU A 189 12.16 14.11 8.80
N ARG A 190 12.68 12.88 8.71
CA ARG A 190 13.75 12.37 9.59
C ARG A 190 15.10 13.05 9.39
N LEU A 191 15.32 13.71 8.26
CA LEU A 191 16.52 14.54 8.02
C LEU A 191 16.31 16.00 8.46
N GLY A 192 15.10 16.37 8.88
CA GLY A 192 14.72 17.72 9.25
C GLY A 192 14.37 18.61 8.04
N GLY A 193 13.80 19.78 8.37
CA GLY A 193 13.46 20.83 7.41
C GLY A 193 12.08 20.68 6.73
N PRO A 194 11.64 21.72 5.99
CA PRO A 194 10.26 21.82 5.49
C PRO A 194 9.98 21.00 4.23
N LYS A 195 10.99 20.33 3.65
CA LYS A 195 10.84 19.57 2.40
C LYS A 195 9.87 18.40 2.57
N GLY A 196 9.99 17.67 3.68
CA GLY A 196 9.12 16.53 3.98
C GLY A 196 7.64 16.90 4.03
N GLN A 197 7.30 18.02 4.67
CA GLN A 197 5.91 18.50 4.74
C GLN A 197 5.35 18.87 3.35
N ARG A 198 6.15 19.54 2.50
CA ARG A 198 5.72 19.85 1.12
C ARG A 198 5.52 18.58 0.28
N THR A 199 6.39 17.59 0.44
CA THR A 199 6.23 16.30 -0.22
C THR A 199 5.00 15.55 0.32
N ALA A 200 4.71 15.62 1.62
CA ALA A 200 3.50 15.04 2.20
C ALA A 200 2.22 15.70 1.68
N ALA A 201 2.18 17.03 1.56
CA ALA A 201 1.06 17.75 0.98
C ALA A 201 0.78 17.29 -0.47
N LYS A 202 1.85 17.16 -1.28
CA LYS A 202 1.73 16.65 -2.65
C LYS A 202 1.28 15.18 -2.71
N ALA A 203 1.74 14.35 -1.76
CA ALA A 203 1.26 12.97 -1.64
C ALA A 203 -0.24 12.94 -1.31
N LEU A 204 -0.70 13.81 -0.40
CA LEU A 204 -2.10 13.92 -0.01
C LEU A 204 -2.99 14.34 -1.18
N GLU A 205 -2.58 15.37 -1.94
CA GLU A 205 -3.29 15.83 -3.15
C GLU A 205 -3.49 14.73 -4.20
N ARG A 206 -2.53 13.80 -4.31
CA ARG A 206 -2.55 12.71 -5.29
C ARG A 206 -3.19 11.42 -4.78
N SER A 207 -3.40 11.33 -3.48
CA SER A 207 -3.88 10.11 -2.84
C SER A 207 -5.38 9.94 -3.02
N LEU A 208 -5.80 8.71 -3.31
CA LEU A 208 -7.21 8.36 -3.30
C LEU A 208 -7.75 8.38 -1.85
N PRO A 209 -9.04 8.71 -1.65
CA PRO A 209 -9.72 8.53 -0.37
C PRO A 209 -9.50 7.12 0.19
N ARG A 210 -9.43 6.99 1.51
CA ARG A 210 -9.36 5.69 2.21
C ARG A 210 -8.12 4.84 1.87
N SER A 211 -7.11 5.42 1.19
CA SER A 211 -5.92 4.70 0.75
C SER A 211 -4.77 4.77 1.78
N PRO A 212 -3.84 3.78 1.80
CA PRO A 212 -2.66 3.85 2.65
C PRO A 212 -1.82 5.10 2.42
N ALA A 213 -1.65 5.51 1.16
CA ALA A 213 -0.91 6.72 0.79
C ALA A 213 -1.49 7.98 1.47
N ARG A 214 -2.82 8.11 1.48
CA ARG A 214 -3.53 9.23 2.10
C ARG A 214 -3.29 9.29 3.61
N VAL A 215 -3.47 8.16 4.28
CA VAL A 215 -3.24 8.03 5.72
C VAL A 215 -1.80 8.39 6.07
N MET A 216 -0.82 7.85 5.34
CA MET A 216 0.60 8.15 5.57
C MET A 216 0.96 9.62 5.33
N ALA A 217 0.37 10.24 4.30
CA ALA A 217 0.56 11.66 4.03
C ALA A 217 -0.03 12.54 5.16
N LEU A 218 -1.21 12.20 5.67
CA LEU A 218 -1.82 12.90 6.81
C LEU A 218 -0.97 12.75 8.08
N LEU A 219 -0.42 11.56 8.34
CA LEU A 219 0.52 11.33 9.45
C LEU A 219 1.78 12.21 9.32
N ALA A 220 2.36 12.32 8.13
CA ALA A 220 3.51 13.18 7.87
C ALA A 220 3.21 14.68 8.06
N LEU A 221 1.95 15.08 7.90
CA LEU A 221 1.45 16.45 8.13
C LEU A 221 0.97 16.67 9.58
N HIS A 222 1.13 15.69 10.48
CA HIS A 222 0.61 15.71 11.85
C HIS A 222 -0.92 15.91 11.95
N ARG A 223 -1.68 15.54 10.92
CA ARG A 223 -3.16 15.58 10.91
C ARG A 223 -3.73 14.25 11.42
N LEU A 224 -3.48 13.96 12.70
CA LEU A 224 -3.68 12.64 13.29
C LEU A 224 -5.15 12.18 13.31
N GLU A 225 -6.08 13.09 13.62
CA GLU A 225 -7.51 12.78 13.65
C GLU A 225 -8.03 12.36 12.26
N GLU A 226 -7.69 13.14 11.23
CA GLU A 226 -8.04 12.82 9.84
C GLU A 226 -7.37 11.53 9.37
N ALA A 227 -6.11 11.29 9.74
CA ALA A 227 -5.43 10.04 9.43
C ALA A 227 -6.18 8.84 10.07
N GLY A 228 -6.65 8.99 11.30
CA GLY A 228 -7.47 8.00 12.00
C GLY A 228 -8.80 7.75 11.31
N ALA A 229 -9.50 8.80 10.90
CA ALA A 229 -10.77 8.70 10.17
C ALA A 229 -10.59 7.97 8.82
N GLU A 230 -9.59 8.35 8.04
CA GLU A 230 -9.27 7.73 6.75
C GLU A 230 -8.83 6.27 6.90
N ALA A 231 -8.02 5.96 7.92
CA ALA A 231 -7.61 4.58 8.21
C ALA A 231 -8.81 3.71 8.59
N SER A 232 -9.70 4.22 9.44
CA SER A 232 -10.93 3.53 9.85
C SER A 232 -11.86 3.30 8.65
N ALA A 233 -12.11 4.35 7.86
CA ALA A 233 -12.97 4.28 6.68
C ALA A 233 -12.40 3.34 5.60
N GLY A 234 -11.08 3.30 5.43
CA GLY A 234 -10.38 2.37 4.53
C GLY A 234 -10.09 0.99 5.12
N GLN A 235 -10.54 0.73 6.36
CA GLN A 235 -10.32 -0.53 7.08
C GLN A 235 -8.84 -0.93 7.11
N LEU A 236 -7.95 0.05 7.21
CA LEU A 236 -6.50 -0.13 7.16
C LEU A 236 -5.99 -0.67 8.49
N ALA A 237 -5.39 -1.85 8.48
CA ALA A 237 -4.83 -2.44 9.67
C ALA A 237 -3.64 -1.64 10.23
N GLU A 238 -3.53 -1.61 11.55
CA GLU A 238 -2.51 -0.83 12.27
C GLU A 238 -1.08 -1.16 11.87
N VAL A 239 -0.81 -2.40 11.43
CA VAL A 239 0.51 -2.82 10.94
C VAL A 239 1.08 -1.90 9.85
N TRP A 240 0.22 -1.28 9.03
CA TRP A 240 0.62 -0.30 8.02
C TRP A 240 1.12 1.01 8.60
N LEU A 241 0.67 1.38 9.80
CA LEU A 241 0.93 2.70 10.38
C LEU A 241 2.22 2.70 11.23
N ARG A 242 2.62 1.53 11.74
CA ARG A 242 3.76 1.38 12.66
C ARG A 242 5.07 2.03 12.19
N PRO A 243 5.50 1.85 10.92
CA PRO A 243 6.76 2.44 10.43
C PRO A 243 6.78 3.98 10.47
N PHE A 244 5.60 4.61 10.51
CA PHE A 244 5.41 6.04 10.34
C PHE A 244 5.14 6.78 11.65
N ARG A 245 4.82 6.06 12.74
CA ARG A 245 4.51 6.65 14.06
C ARG A 245 5.74 7.09 14.87
N THR A 246 6.96 6.74 14.46
CA THR A 246 8.19 7.00 15.24
C THR A 246 8.89 8.31 14.89
N ALA A 247 8.52 8.98 13.80
CA ALA A 247 9.14 10.26 13.41
C ALA A 247 8.72 11.46 14.29
N THR A 248 7.74 11.26 15.18
CA THR A 248 7.10 12.31 16.00
C THR A 248 7.82 12.61 17.32
N SER A 249 8.80 11.81 17.75
CA SER A 249 9.34 11.91 19.12
C SER A 249 10.64 12.72 19.28
N THR A 250 11.28 13.19 18.21
CA THR A 250 12.60 13.85 18.30
C THR A 250 12.59 15.36 18.03
N ALA A 251 11.41 15.99 17.96
CA ALA A 251 11.29 17.44 17.69
C ALA A 251 10.74 18.26 18.88
N ALA A 252 10.74 17.72 20.09
CA ALA A 252 10.23 18.41 21.28
C ALA A 252 11.17 18.28 22.47
N GLU A 253 12.35 18.90 22.39
CA GLU A 253 13.06 19.45 23.56
C GLU A 253 13.70 20.78 23.14
N PRO A 254 13.10 21.94 23.48
CA PRO A 254 13.81 23.21 23.56
C PRO A 254 14.70 23.28 24.81
#